data_AF-A0A9E0V8U7-F1
#
_entry.id   AF-A0A9E0V8U7-F1
#
_cell.length_a   1.000
_cell.length_b   1.000
_cell.length_c   1.000
_cell.angle_alpha   90.00
_cell.angle_beta   90.00
_cell.angle_gamma   90.00
#
_symmetry.space_group_name_H-M   'P 1'
#
loop_
_entity.id
_entity.type
_entity.pdbx_description
1 polymer ?
#
loop_
_entity_poly.entity_id
_entity_poly.type
_entity_poly.pdbx_seq_one_letter_code
_entity_poly.pdbx_strand_id
1 'polypeptide(L)'
;MLRIFAKISMAVFLAAVPFLFYGFGAQTLRALAKISLKDARWLAFLFGLAVFFPCVFVARRVFASAWSYLETLEHEVTHLLVGLFFLKIPVGFRVSAHEGGEVRQIGFGSTGQTWVTLAPYFFPTVSLLVLVVAVFVDLGQKTFLAVLGWTTAFHLVTNWGETSFRQPDLQKAGILKTLLILPVMNLISYGSIVAFVAGGRPGFAAFWLESLRGALTLFKSLGSLGS
;
A
#
# COMPACT_ATOMS: atom_id res chain seq x y z
N MET A 1 8.62 24.26 15.74
CA MET A 1 9.55 23.75 14.71
C MET A 1 9.03 22.49 13.99
N LEU A 2 8.72 21.39 14.71
CA LEU A 2 8.21 20.13 14.12
C LEU A 2 7.00 20.29 13.17
N ARG A 3 6.02 21.13 13.54
CA ARG A 3 4.83 21.39 12.71
C ARG A 3 5.16 22.08 11.38
N ILE A 4 6.18 22.94 11.36
CA ILE A 4 6.63 23.64 10.14
C ILE A 4 7.34 22.64 9.23
N PHE A 5 8.25 21.83 9.80
CA PHE A 5 8.95 20.78 9.06
C PHE A 5 7.97 19.78 8.41
N ALA A 6 6.95 19.34 9.14
CA ALA A 6 5.91 18.44 8.60
C ALA A 6 5.16 19.05 7.40
N LYS A 7 4.84 20.36 7.47
CA LYS A 7 4.19 21.07 6.35
C LYS A 7 5.11 21.21 5.14
N ILE A 8 6.37 21.56 5.36
CA ILE A 8 7.38 21.69 4.30
C ILE A 8 7.60 20.32 3.63
N SER A 9 7.81 19.27 4.41
CA SER A 9 7.98 17.90 3.89
C SER A 9 6.77 17.46 3.05
N MET A 10 5.54 17.73 3.51
CA MET A 10 4.34 17.44 2.74
C MET A 10 4.27 18.27 1.46
N ALA A 11 4.57 19.56 1.50
CA ALA A 11 4.57 20.42 0.32
C ALA A 11 5.60 19.96 -0.73
N VAL A 12 6.80 19.58 -0.28
CA VAL A 12 7.85 19.00 -1.15
C VAL A 12 7.37 17.69 -1.76
N PHE A 13 6.76 16.79 -0.97
CA PHE A 13 6.21 15.55 -1.51
C PHE A 13 5.14 15.81 -2.57
N LEU A 14 4.19 16.71 -2.29
CA LEU A 14 3.12 17.04 -3.23
C LEU A 14 3.66 17.67 -4.52
N ALA A 15 4.71 18.50 -4.44
CA ALA A 15 5.39 19.01 -5.62
C ALA A 15 6.11 17.90 -6.42
N ALA A 16 6.56 16.84 -5.74
CA ALA A 16 7.20 15.69 -6.37
C ALA A 16 6.21 14.70 -7.02
N VAL A 17 4.91 14.76 -6.69
CA VAL A 17 3.89 13.79 -7.12
C VAL A 17 3.89 13.52 -8.63
N PRO A 18 3.90 14.52 -9.54
CA PRO A 18 3.89 14.25 -10.98
C PRO A 18 5.10 13.43 -11.45
N PHE A 19 6.28 13.71 -10.90
CA PHE A 19 7.52 13.00 -11.21
C PHE A 19 7.53 11.59 -10.66
N LEU A 20 7.09 11.43 -9.41
CA LEU A 20 6.95 10.12 -8.78
C LEU A 20 5.92 9.26 -9.52
N PHE A 21 4.78 9.83 -9.90
CA PHE A 21 3.76 9.15 -10.68
C PHE A 21 4.32 8.66 -12.02
N TYR A 22 5.06 9.51 -12.74
CA TYR A 22 5.72 9.09 -13.99
C TYR A 22 6.74 7.96 -13.77
N GLY A 23 7.66 8.12 -12.83
CA GLY A 23 8.73 7.15 -12.57
C GLY A 23 8.20 5.80 -12.08
N PHE A 24 7.32 5.81 -11.07
CA PHE A 24 6.70 4.58 -10.54
C PHE A 24 5.68 3.98 -11.49
N GLY A 25 4.91 4.80 -12.21
CA GLY A 25 3.97 4.33 -13.23
C GLY A 25 4.67 3.59 -14.37
N ALA A 26 5.73 4.18 -14.93
CA ALA A 26 6.48 3.56 -16.02
C ALA A 26 7.10 2.22 -15.61
N GLN A 27 7.70 2.12 -14.42
CA GLN A 27 8.25 0.84 -13.95
C GLN A 27 7.17 -0.17 -13.59
N THR A 28 6.03 0.26 -13.07
CA THR A 28 4.89 -0.62 -12.82
C THR A 28 4.41 -1.26 -14.13
N LEU A 29 4.24 -0.46 -15.20
CA LEU A 29 3.88 -0.98 -16.52
C LEU A 29 4.93 -1.96 -17.07
N ARG A 30 6.22 -1.67 -16.92
CA ARG A 30 7.30 -2.60 -17.32
C ARG A 30 7.28 -3.90 -16.50
N ALA A 31 6.95 -3.84 -15.21
CA ALA A 31 6.83 -5.02 -14.37
C ALA A 31 5.61 -5.86 -14.76
N LEU A 32 4.46 -5.22 -15.03
CA LEU A 32 3.25 -5.87 -15.54
C LEU A 32 3.47 -6.52 -16.91
N ALA A 33 4.24 -5.89 -17.80
CA ALA A 33 4.59 -6.45 -19.10
C ALA A 33 5.39 -7.76 -19.02
N LYS A 34 5.96 -8.10 -17.85
CA LYS A 34 6.67 -9.37 -17.61
C LYS A 34 5.77 -10.51 -17.15
N ILE A 35 4.47 -10.27 -16.94
CA ILE A 35 3.52 -11.32 -16.54
C ILE A 35 3.54 -12.42 -17.60
N SER A 36 3.75 -13.66 -17.15
CA SER A 36 3.84 -14.81 -18.04
C SER A 36 3.23 -16.04 -17.39
N LEU A 37 2.25 -16.66 -18.06
CA LEU A 37 1.67 -17.95 -17.63
C LEU A 37 2.62 -19.14 -17.79
N LYS A 38 3.80 -18.94 -18.40
CA LYS A 38 4.83 -19.98 -18.51
C LYS A 38 5.82 -19.95 -17.33
N ASP A 39 5.88 -18.84 -16.58
CA ASP A 39 6.74 -18.71 -15.42
C ASP A 39 6.01 -19.20 -14.17
N ALA A 40 6.59 -20.18 -13.48
CA ALA A 40 6.01 -20.78 -12.27
C ALA A 40 5.80 -19.76 -11.14
N ARG A 41 6.58 -18.67 -11.09
CA ARG A 41 6.42 -17.60 -10.09
C ARG A 41 5.14 -16.83 -10.32
N TRP A 42 4.89 -16.44 -11.57
CA TRP A 42 3.68 -15.76 -11.98
C TRP A 42 2.46 -16.65 -11.82
N LEU A 43 2.55 -17.93 -12.23
CA LEU A 43 1.46 -18.88 -12.03
C LEU A 43 1.08 -19.03 -10.56
N ALA A 44 2.07 -19.17 -9.66
CA ALA A 44 1.79 -19.28 -8.23
C ALA A 44 1.11 -18.02 -7.67
N PHE A 45 1.64 -16.84 -7.99
CA PHE A 45 1.06 -15.56 -7.57
C PHE A 45 -0.36 -15.36 -8.10
N LEU A 46 -0.57 -15.58 -9.41
CA LEU A 46 -1.89 -15.44 -10.04
C LEU A 46 -2.88 -16.48 -9.54
N PHE A 47 -2.41 -17.69 -9.22
CA PHE A 47 -3.25 -18.72 -8.59
C PHE A 47 -3.75 -18.25 -7.23
N GLY A 48 -2.86 -17.76 -6.36
CA GLY A 48 -3.26 -17.19 -5.07
C GLY A 48 -4.25 -16.04 -5.21
N LEU A 49 -3.98 -15.12 -6.14
CA LEU A 49 -4.89 -14.02 -6.46
C LEU A 49 -6.25 -14.53 -6.93
N ALA A 50 -6.29 -15.55 -7.78
CA ALA A 50 -7.52 -16.11 -8.33
C ALA A 50 -8.35 -16.87 -7.27
N VAL A 51 -7.72 -17.67 -6.42
CA VAL A 51 -8.44 -18.46 -5.39
C VAL A 51 -8.99 -17.54 -4.28
N PHE A 52 -8.47 -16.32 -4.13
CA PHE A 52 -9.03 -15.34 -3.19
C PHE A 52 -10.51 -15.05 -3.47
N PHE A 53 -10.89 -14.88 -4.73
CA PHE A 53 -12.24 -14.50 -5.14
C PHE A 53 -13.36 -15.47 -4.67
N PRO A 54 -13.27 -16.79 -4.91
CA PRO A 54 -14.26 -17.71 -4.37
C PRO A 54 -14.26 -17.73 -2.83
N CYS A 55 -13.11 -17.53 -2.18
CA CYS A 55 -13.05 -17.52 -0.72
C CYS A 55 -13.65 -16.27 -0.09
N VAL A 56 -13.42 -15.09 -0.65
CA VAL A 56 -14.12 -13.87 -0.18
C VAL A 56 -15.62 -13.96 -0.46
N PHE A 57 -16.03 -14.58 -1.58
CA PHE A 57 -17.45 -14.82 -1.85
C PHE A 57 -18.10 -15.70 -0.78
N VAL A 58 -17.47 -16.82 -0.43
CA VAL A 58 -17.96 -17.71 0.64
C VAL A 58 -17.89 -17.01 2.00
N ALA A 59 -16.79 -16.33 2.33
CA ALA A 59 -16.61 -15.65 3.60
C ALA A 59 -17.67 -14.56 3.83
N ARG A 60 -17.95 -13.73 2.81
CA ARG A 60 -19.00 -12.70 2.90
C ARG A 60 -20.41 -13.27 3.01
N ARG A 61 -20.65 -14.49 2.53
CA ARG A 61 -21.97 -15.16 2.59
C ARG A 61 -22.18 -15.91 3.91
N VAL A 62 -21.17 -16.65 4.36
CA VAL A 62 -21.28 -17.61 5.48
C VAL A 62 -20.77 -17.01 6.78
N PHE A 63 -19.74 -16.16 6.71
CA PHE A 63 -19.03 -15.61 7.86
C PHE A 63 -18.99 -14.08 7.84
N ALA A 64 -20.09 -13.45 7.42
CA ALA A 64 -20.16 -12.01 7.12
C ALA A 64 -19.62 -11.12 8.26
N SER A 65 -20.03 -11.37 9.50
CA SER A 65 -19.58 -10.57 10.66
C SER A 65 -18.08 -10.75 10.93
N ALA A 66 -17.56 -11.97 10.82
CA ALA A 66 -16.12 -12.23 11.00
C ALA A 66 -15.30 -11.57 9.88
N TRP A 67 -15.80 -11.63 8.65
CA TRP A 67 -15.17 -10.96 7.52
C TRP A 67 -15.11 -9.44 7.71
N SER A 68 -16.24 -8.82 8.06
CA SER A 68 -16.31 -7.36 8.33
C SER A 68 -15.41 -6.94 9.50
N TYR A 69 -15.32 -7.79 10.53
CA TYR A 69 -14.38 -7.58 11.63
C TYR A 69 -12.92 -7.62 11.15
N LEU A 70 -12.55 -8.58 10.29
CA LEU A 70 -11.19 -8.70 9.77
C LEU A 70 -10.81 -7.53 8.85
N GLU A 71 -11.73 -7.06 8.00
CA GLU A 71 -11.54 -5.85 7.18
C GLU A 71 -11.26 -4.64 8.09
N THR A 72 -12.12 -4.41 9.09
CA THR A 72 -11.96 -3.30 10.04
C THR A 72 -10.67 -3.45 10.87
N LEU A 73 -10.34 -4.67 11.31
CA LEU A 73 -9.14 -4.95 12.08
C LEU A 73 -7.88 -4.58 11.27
N GLU A 74 -7.81 -5.01 10.02
CA GLU A 74 -6.65 -4.74 9.16
C GLU A 74 -6.50 -3.24 8.89
N HIS A 75 -7.61 -2.53 8.67
CA HIS A 75 -7.64 -1.08 8.52
C HIS A 75 -7.03 -0.37 9.73
N GLU A 76 -7.54 -0.68 10.93
CA GLU A 76 -7.08 -0.05 12.17
C GLU A 76 -5.65 -0.46 12.55
N VAL A 77 -5.27 -1.72 12.33
CA VAL A 77 -3.88 -2.17 12.53
C VAL A 77 -2.93 -1.41 11.59
N THR A 78 -3.36 -1.11 10.36
CA THR A 78 -2.55 -0.36 9.41
C THR A 78 -2.29 1.07 9.90
N HIS A 79 -3.31 1.76 10.43
CA HIS A 79 -3.12 3.04 11.11
C HIS A 79 -2.12 2.93 12.25
N LEU A 80 -2.28 1.91 13.10
CA LEU A 80 -1.41 1.71 14.26
C LEU A 80 0.04 1.54 13.84
N LEU A 81 0.33 0.61 12.92
CA LEU A 81 1.67 0.28 12.46
C LEU A 81 2.36 1.47 11.78
N VAL A 82 1.65 2.18 10.88
CA VAL A 82 2.23 3.36 10.24
C VAL A 82 2.41 4.50 11.25
N GLY A 83 1.55 4.62 12.25
CA GLY A 83 1.72 5.55 13.36
C GLY A 83 3.03 5.35 14.12
N LEU A 84 3.47 4.10 14.32
CA LEU A 84 4.74 3.79 14.98
C LEU A 84 5.94 4.33 14.19
N PHE A 85 5.91 4.32 12.84
CA PHE A 85 6.96 4.94 12.02
C PHE A 85 7.07 6.45 12.23
N PHE A 86 6.00 7.09 12.70
CA PHE A 86 5.98 8.51 13.07
C PHE A 86 6.06 8.73 14.59
N LEU A 87 6.52 7.73 15.34
CA LEU A 87 6.69 7.76 16.79
C LEU A 87 5.38 8.10 17.53
N LYS A 88 4.25 7.64 16.99
CA LYS A 88 2.94 7.74 17.65
C LYS A 88 2.70 6.45 18.45
N ILE A 89 2.52 6.59 19.75
CA ILE A 89 2.29 5.50 20.68
C ILE A 89 0.78 5.21 20.74
N PRO A 90 0.33 3.96 20.52
CA PRO A 90 -1.07 3.60 20.66
C PRO A 90 -1.51 3.66 22.12
N VAL A 91 -2.66 4.30 22.36
CA VAL A 91 -3.27 4.44 23.70
C VAL A 91 -4.70 3.93 23.75
N GLY A 92 -5.28 3.60 22.60
CA GLY A 92 -6.60 2.99 22.49
C GLY A 92 -6.77 2.30 21.14
N PHE A 93 -7.42 1.15 21.16
CA PHE A 93 -7.68 0.34 19.98
C PHE A 93 -9.03 -0.35 20.15
N ARG A 94 -9.96 -0.07 19.24
CA ARG A 94 -11.29 -0.70 19.22
C ARG A 94 -11.61 -1.11 17.79
N VAL A 95 -12.14 -2.33 17.64
CA VAL A 95 -12.58 -2.88 16.36
C VAL A 95 -13.94 -3.53 16.58
N SER A 96 -14.88 -3.26 15.68
CA SER A 96 -16.21 -3.85 15.65
C SER A 96 -16.54 -4.31 14.23
N ALA A 97 -17.27 -5.43 14.12
CA ALA A 97 -17.76 -5.90 12.83
C ALA A 97 -18.76 -4.94 12.17
N HIS A 98 -19.51 -4.18 12.98
CA HIS A 98 -20.68 -3.42 12.52
C HIS A 98 -20.63 -1.92 12.86
N GLU A 99 -19.79 -1.54 13.83
CA GLU A 99 -19.66 -0.14 14.28
C GLU A 99 -18.38 0.54 13.78
N GLY A 100 -17.59 -0.16 12.94
CA GLY A 100 -16.29 0.30 12.48
C GLY A 100 -15.19 0.16 13.54
N GLY A 101 -14.12 0.92 13.36
CA GLY A 101 -12.93 0.88 14.19
C GLY A 101 -12.52 2.26 14.69
N GLU A 102 -11.67 2.26 15.71
CA GLU A 102 -11.01 3.47 16.18
C GLU A 102 -9.63 3.14 16.74
N VAL A 103 -8.61 3.81 16.20
CA VAL A 103 -7.26 3.87 16.75
C VAL A 103 -6.99 5.26 17.35
N ARG A 104 -6.62 5.27 18.64
CA ARG A 104 -6.13 6.47 19.33
C ARG A 104 -4.63 6.35 19.55
N GLN A 105 -3.87 7.30 19.03
CA GLN A 105 -2.43 7.39 19.25
C GLN A 105 -2.02 8.80 19.69
N ILE A 106 -1.04 8.87 20.60
CA ILE A 106 -0.40 10.12 21.05
C ILE A 106 1.03 10.19 20.53
N GLY A 107 1.55 11.38 20.27
CA GLY A 107 2.90 11.56 19.75
C GLY A 107 3.21 13.03 19.46
N PHE A 108 4.17 13.28 18.56
CA PHE A 108 4.65 14.62 18.22
C PHE A 108 3.67 15.44 17.34
N GLY A 109 2.47 15.70 17.87
CA GLY A 109 1.45 16.52 17.23
C GLY A 109 0.99 15.97 15.87
N SER A 110 0.99 16.84 14.85
CA SER A 110 0.48 16.52 13.51
C SER A 110 1.48 15.85 12.57
N THR A 111 2.71 15.55 13.04
CA THR A 111 3.73 14.87 12.23
C THR A 111 3.20 13.51 11.79
N GLY A 112 3.36 13.17 10.52
CA GLY A 112 2.90 11.88 9.98
C GLY A 112 1.40 11.73 9.82
N GLN A 113 0.57 12.69 10.28
CA GLN A 113 -0.87 12.47 10.41
C GLN A 113 -1.54 12.10 9.08
N THR A 114 -1.18 12.76 7.98
CA THR A 114 -1.72 12.42 6.65
C THR A 114 -1.30 11.02 6.21
N TRP A 115 -0.06 10.61 6.49
CA TRP A 115 0.43 9.27 6.13
C TRP A 115 -0.27 8.18 6.92
N VAL A 116 -0.41 8.38 8.23
CA VAL A 116 -1.16 7.48 9.11
C VAL A 116 -2.60 7.36 8.63
N THR A 117 -3.29 8.49 8.45
CA THR A 117 -4.70 8.53 8.03
C THR A 117 -4.93 7.94 6.64
N LEU A 118 -3.98 8.03 5.71
CA LEU A 118 -4.15 7.45 4.38
C LEU A 118 -3.59 6.02 4.25
N ALA A 119 -2.86 5.51 5.25
CA ALA A 119 -2.15 4.24 5.15
C ALA A 119 -3.03 3.05 4.75
N PRO A 120 -4.23 2.83 5.32
CA PRO A 120 -5.06 1.69 4.95
C PRO A 120 -5.47 1.67 3.47
N TYR A 121 -5.39 2.81 2.79
CA TYR A 121 -5.82 2.96 1.40
C TYR A 121 -4.70 2.71 0.38
N PHE A 122 -3.48 2.40 0.84
CA PHE A 122 -2.37 2.08 -0.05
C PHE A 122 -1.37 1.05 0.51
N PHE A 123 -1.37 0.79 1.81
CA PHE A 123 -0.35 -0.01 2.46
C PHE A 123 -0.86 -1.45 2.64
N PRO A 124 -0.33 -2.44 1.89
CA PRO A 124 -0.80 -3.82 1.94
C PRO A 124 -0.25 -4.53 3.18
N THR A 125 -0.79 -4.22 4.36
CA THR A 125 -0.26 -4.66 5.66
C THR A 125 -0.12 -6.18 5.75
N VAL A 126 -1.13 -6.93 5.31
CA VAL A 126 -1.09 -8.40 5.34
C VAL A 126 -0.01 -8.94 4.40
N SER A 127 0.19 -8.37 3.20
CA SER A 127 1.26 -8.78 2.30
C SER A 127 2.65 -8.49 2.89
N LEU A 128 2.81 -7.37 3.61
CA LEU A 128 4.05 -7.08 4.33
C LEU A 128 4.28 -8.07 5.47
N LEU A 129 3.24 -8.44 6.21
CA LEU A 129 3.34 -9.46 7.26
C LEU A 129 3.79 -10.81 6.68
N VAL A 130 3.27 -11.21 5.53
CA VAL A 130 3.71 -12.44 4.82
C VAL A 130 5.20 -12.38 4.48
N LEU A 131 5.70 -11.22 4.01
CA LEU A 131 7.12 -11.02 3.75
C LEU A 131 7.98 -11.17 5.01
N VAL A 132 7.53 -10.60 6.14
CA VAL A 132 8.22 -10.71 7.43
C VAL A 132 8.23 -12.15 7.92
N VAL A 133 7.07 -12.84 7.89
CA VAL A 133 6.95 -14.24 8.30
C VAL A 133 7.86 -15.14 7.46
N ALA A 134 7.97 -14.89 6.15
CA ALA A 134 8.84 -15.65 5.25
C ALA A 134 10.35 -15.50 5.53
N VAL A 135 10.77 -14.54 6.37
CA VAL A 135 12.15 -14.47 6.87
C VAL A 135 12.41 -15.54 7.94
N PHE A 136 11.37 -15.93 8.69
CA PHE A 136 11.46 -16.86 9.81
C PHE A 136 10.96 -18.26 9.47
N VAL A 137 10.12 -18.38 8.44
CA VAL A 137 9.47 -19.63 8.02
C VAL A 137 9.79 -19.90 6.56
N ASP A 138 10.35 -21.08 6.26
CA ASP A 138 10.53 -21.52 4.88
C ASP A 138 9.21 -22.06 4.32
N LEU A 139 8.48 -21.20 3.62
CA LEU A 139 7.21 -21.56 2.97
C LEU A 139 7.42 -22.27 1.61
N GLY A 140 8.65 -22.36 1.10
CA GLY A 140 8.88 -22.71 -0.30
C GLY A 140 8.39 -21.61 -1.26
N GLN A 141 9.13 -21.38 -2.35
CA GLN A 141 8.90 -20.22 -3.21
C GLN A 141 7.49 -20.14 -3.81
N LYS A 142 6.92 -21.27 -4.25
CA LYS A 142 5.58 -21.29 -4.88
C LYS A 142 4.48 -20.96 -3.86
N THR A 143 4.51 -21.57 -2.69
CA THR A 143 3.54 -21.31 -1.63
C THR A 143 3.64 -19.86 -1.17
N PHE A 144 4.86 -19.36 -0.95
CA PHE A 144 5.08 -17.95 -0.59
C PHE A 144 4.44 -17.00 -1.61
N LEU A 145 4.68 -17.21 -2.91
CA LEU A 145 4.13 -16.36 -3.96
C LEU A 145 2.61 -16.50 -4.07
N ALA A 146 2.04 -17.68 -3.86
CA ALA A 146 0.59 -17.87 -3.83
C ALA A 146 -0.05 -17.15 -2.64
N VAL A 147 0.53 -17.25 -1.44
CA VAL A 147 0.06 -16.48 -0.27
C VAL A 147 0.19 -14.98 -0.51
N LEU A 148 1.29 -14.52 -1.11
CA LEU A 148 1.46 -13.11 -1.46
C LEU A 148 0.40 -12.64 -2.48
N GLY A 149 0.06 -13.47 -3.47
CA GLY A 149 -1.01 -13.19 -4.43
C GLY A 149 -2.38 -13.09 -3.75
N TRP A 150 -2.64 -14.00 -2.82
CA TRP A 150 -3.85 -14.00 -2.00
C TRP A 150 -4.00 -12.72 -1.18
N THR A 151 -2.97 -12.33 -0.43
CA THR A 151 -3.02 -11.14 0.43
C THR A 151 -3.03 -9.84 -0.37
N THR A 152 -2.46 -9.86 -1.58
CA THR A 152 -2.58 -8.74 -2.52
C THR A 152 -4.01 -8.59 -3.02
N ALA A 153 -4.68 -9.70 -3.36
CA ALA A 153 -6.09 -9.69 -3.74
C ALA A 153 -7.00 -9.25 -2.59
N PHE A 154 -6.69 -9.69 -1.36
CA PHE A 154 -7.34 -9.20 -0.15
C PHE A 154 -7.28 -7.68 -0.07
N HIS A 155 -6.08 -7.09 -0.08
CA HIS A 155 -5.94 -5.63 0.02
C HIS A 155 -6.64 -4.89 -1.13
N LEU A 156 -6.57 -5.40 -2.37
CA LEU A 156 -7.27 -4.81 -3.51
C LEU A 156 -8.79 -4.76 -3.30
N VAL A 157 -9.38 -5.86 -2.83
CA VAL A 157 -10.84 -5.98 -2.66
C VAL A 157 -11.34 -5.17 -1.46
N THR A 158 -10.63 -5.18 -0.34
CA THR A 158 -11.01 -4.39 0.85
C THR A 158 -10.86 -2.90 0.55
N ASN A 159 -9.73 -2.49 0.00
CA ASN A 159 -9.45 -1.10 -0.33
C ASN A 159 -10.44 -0.54 -1.39
N TRP A 160 -10.84 -1.35 -2.37
CA TRP A 160 -11.87 -0.92 -3.34
C TRP A 160 -13.23 -0.65 -2.68
N GLY A 161 -13.63 -1.49 -1.70
CA GLY A 161 -14.87 -1.29 -0.96
C GLY A 161 -14.82 -0.09 -0.01
N GLU A 162 -13.64 0.18 0.55
CA GLU A 162 -13.43 1.23 1.54
C GLU A 162 -13.17 2.60 0.91
N THR A 163 -12.53 2.67 -0.27
CA THR A 163 -12.17 3.94 -0.93
C THR A 163 -13.41 4.68 -1.42
N SER A 164 -13.91 5.61 -0.60
CA SER A 164 -14.98 6.53 -0.95
C SER A 164 -14.70 7.89 -0.34
N PHE A 165 -14.99 8.99 -1.06
CA PHE A 165 -14.84 10.35 -0.50
C PHE A 165 -15.75 10.62 0.72
N ARG A 166 -16.66 9.70 1.03
CA ARG A 166 -17.47 9.72 2.25
C ARG A 166 -16.72 9.20 3.49
N GLN A 167 -15.58 8.53 3.31
CA GLN A 167 -14.82 8.00 4.43
C GLN A 167 -14.24 9.13 5.30
N PRO A 168 -14.40 9.05 6.64
CA PRO A 168 -13.88 10.04 7.57
C PRO A 168 -12.39 10.30 7.39
N ASP A 169 -11.58 9.27 7.12
CA ASP A 169 -10.13 9.43 6.95
C ASP A 169 -9.75 10.23 5.71
N LEU A 170 -10.40 9.96 4.58
CA LEU A 170 -10.13 10.69 3.34
C LEU A 170 -10.52 12.17 3.47
N GLN A 171 -11.60 12.46 4.20
CA GLN A 171 -12.01 13.83 4.53
C GLN A 171 -11.01 14.50 5.48
N LYS A 172 -10.58 13.79 6.53
CA LYS A 172 -9.60 14.26 7.53
C LYS A 172 -8.22 14.54 6.91
N ALA A 173 -7.78 13.72 5.95
CA ALA A 173 -6.55 13.97 5.20
C ALA A 173 -6.67 15.20 4.27
N GLY A 174 -7.88 15.37 3.71
CA GLY A 174 -8.24 16.39 2.73
C GLY A 174 -8.22 15.82 1.31
N ILE A 175 -9.34 15.98 0.58
CA ILE A 175 -9.60 15.34 -0.72
C ILE A 175 -8.48 15.57 -1.74
N LEU A 176 -7.95 16.80 -1.85
CA LEU A 176 -6.86 17.08 -2.78
C LEU A 176 -5.60 16.26 -2.46
N LYS A 177 -5.23 16.12 -1.19
CA LYS A 177 -4.07 15.30 -0.80
C LYS A 177 -4.34 13.83 -1.10
N THR A 178 -5.54 13.35 -0.82
CA THR A 178 -5.97 11.99 -1.14
C THR A 178 -5.80 11.70 -2.63
N LEU A 179 -6.30 12.58 -3.50
CA LEU A 179 -6.20 12.42 -4.96
C LEU A 179 -4.76 12.43 -5.48
N LEU A 180 -3.85 13.15 -4.83
CA LEU A 180 -2.45 13.24 -5.25
C LEU A 180 -1.58 12.11 -4.66
N ILE A 181 -1.83 11.73 -3.41
CA ILE A 181 -1.03 10.75 -2.68
C ILE A 181 -1.42 9.33 -3.06
N LEU A 182 -2.72 8.98 -3.05
CA LEU A 182 -3.14 7.59 -3.18
C LEU A 182 -2.70 6.94 -4.51
N PRO A 183 -2.80 7.59 -5.69
CA PRO A 183 -2.34 6.96 -6.92
C PRO A 183 -0.84 6.64 -6.91
N VAL A 184 -0.02 7.57 -6.43
CA VAL A 184 1.43 7.35 -6.31
C VAL A 184 1.75 6.24 -5.32
N MET A 185 1.12 6.25 -4.15
CA MET A 185 1.39 5.25 -3.13
C MET A 185 0.89 3.86 -3.52
N ASN A 186 -0.24 3.74 -4.22
CA ASN A 186 -0.70 2.47 -4.77
C ASN A 186 0.23 1.95 -5.88
N LEU A 187 0.75 2.82 -6.75
CA LEU A 187 1.78 2.44 -7.72
C LEU A 187 3.05 1.93 -7.03
N ILE A 188 3.48 2.59 -5.97
CA ILE A 188 4.64 2.16 -5.17
C ILE A 188 4.37 0.79 -4.55
N SER A 189 3.24 0.62 -3.86
CA SER A 189 2.91 -0.61 -3.13
C SER A 189 2.72 -1.81 -4.06
N TYR A 190 1.79 -1.71 -5.02
CA TYR A 190 1.50 -2.81 -5.93
C TYR A 190 2.61 -3.01 -6.96
N GLY A 191 3.21 -1.94 -7.47
CA GLY A 191 4.36 -2.04 -8.37
C GLY A 191 5.54 -2.74 -7.72
N SER A 192 5.80 -2.50 -6.43
CA SER A 192 6.82 -3.22 -5.66
C SER A 192 6.54 -4.71 -5.56
N ILE A 193 5.29 -5.10 -5.28
CA ILE A 193 4.87 -6.51 -5.22
C ILE A 193 5.05 -7.18 -6.58
N VAL A 194 4.54 -6.57 -7.65
CA VAL A 194 4.64 -7.08 -9.03
C VAL A 194 6.10 -7.22 -9.46
N ALA A 195 6.94 -6.22 -9.15
CA ALA A 195 8.38 -6.28 -9.44
C ALA A 195 9.09 -7.37 -8.65
N PHE A 196 8.69 -7.59 -7.39
CA PHE A 196 9.19 -8.70 -6.59
C PHE A 196 8.80 -10.06 -7.20
N VAL A 197 7.57 -10.24 -7.67
CA VAL A 197 7.16 -11.48 -8.34
C VAL A 197 7.98 -11.69 -9.62
N ALA A 198 8.19 -10.63 -10.40
CA ALA A 198 8.93 -10.66 -11.66
C ALA A 198 10.42 -11.02 -11.49
N GLY A 199 11.07 -10.57 -10.41
CA GLY A 199 12.54 -10.62 -10.29
C GLY A 199 13.08 -10.88 -8.89
N GLY A 200 12.24 -11.26 -7.93
CA GLY A 200 12.62 -11.41 -6.52
C GLY A 200 13.12 -10.10 -5.90
N ARG A 201 14.04 -10.21 -4.94
CA ARG A 201 14.70 -9.06 -4.30
C ARG A 201 15.40 -8.14 -5.32
N PRO A 202 16.13 -8.65 -6.34
CA PRO A 202 16.69 -7.79 -7.40
C PRO A 202 15.62 -7.02 -8.18
N GLY A 203 14.50 -7.66 -8.50
CA GLY A 203 13.36 -7.02 -9.18
C GLY A 203 12.77 -5.87 -8.35
N PHE A 204 12.54 -6.10 -7.06
CA PHE A 204 12.10 -5.07 -6.12
C PHE A 204 13.09 -3.90 -6.03
N ALA A 205 14.39 -4.18 -5.86
CA ALA A 205 15.40 -3.13 -5.75
C ALA A 205 15.51 -2.32 -7.05
N ALA A 206 15.49 -2.99 -8.20
CA ALA A 206 15.52 -2.34 -9.51
C ALA A 206 14.29 -1.45 -9.72
N PHE A 207 13.10 -1.89 -9.29
CA PHE A 207 11.88 -1.07 -9.36
C PHE A 207 12.06 0.27 -8.65
N TRP A 208 12.51 0.27 -7.40
CA TRP A 208 12.74 1.51 -6.65
C TRP A 208 13.81 2.41 -7.28
N LEU A 209 14.97 1.83 -7.62
CA LEU A 209 16.07 2.60 -8.20
C LEU A 209 15.69 3.22 -9.55
N GLU A 210 15.10 2.44 -10.44
CA GLU A 210 14.76 2.89 -11.79
C GLU A 210 13.52 3.81 -11.81
N SER A 211 12.60 3.68 -10.84
CA SER A 211 11.49 4.63 -10.66
C SER A 211 11.99 5.99 -10.20
N LEU A 212 12.88 6.03 -9.20
CA LEU A 212 13.47 7.27 -8.72
C LEU A 212 14.36 7.94 -9.78
N ARG A 213 15.15 7.15 -10.52
CA ARG A 213 15.90 7.65 -11.69
C ARG A 213 14.96 8.26 -12.73
N GLY A 214 13.88 7.57 -13.09
CA GLY A 214 12.89 8.08 -14.03
C GLY A 214 12.24 9.40 -13.58
N ALA A 215 11.87 9.49 -12.30
CA ALA A 215 11.32 10.70 -11.71
C ALA A 215 12.32 11.88 -11.78
N LEU A 216 13.58 11.64 -11.42
CA LEU A 216 14.64 12.66 -11.46
C LEU A 216 14.97 13.10 -12.89
N THR A 217 14.96 12.20 -13.86
CA THR A 217 15.19 12.54 -15.27
C THR A 217 14.10 13.47 -15.80
N LEU A 218 12.82 13.17 -15.50
CA LEU A 218 11.71 14.05 -15.89
C LEU A 218 11.81 15.43 -15.21
N PHE A 219 12.18 15.47 -13.94
CA PHE A 219 12.40 16.73 -13.22
C PHE A 219 13.49 17.58 -13.90
N LYS A 220 14.63 16.97 -14.25
CA LYS A 220 15.74 17.66 -14.93
C LYS A 220 15.35 18.15 -16.33
N SER A 221 14.58 17.38 -17.10
CA SER A 221 14.18 17.79 -18.45
C SER A 221 13.29 19.03 -18.47
N LEU A 222 12.50 19.27 -17.41
CA LEU A 222 11.73 20.51 -17.29
C LEU A 222 12.62 21.72 -16.96
N GLY A 223 13.68 21.51 -16.18
CA GLY A 223 14.66 22.56 -15.87
C GLY A 223 15.45 23.03 -17.09
N SER A 224 15.75 22.13 -18.03
CA SER A 224 16.45 22.46 -19.27
C SER A 224 15.58 23.11 -20.35
N LEU A 225 14.25 23.08 -20.21
CA LEU A 225 13.31 23.74 -21.13
C LEU A 225 13.04 25.21 -20.75
N GLY A 226 13.44 25.62 -19.55
CA GLY A 226 13.28 26.99 -19.03
C GLY A 226 14.56 27.83 -19.03
N SER A 227 15.68 27.28 -19.51
CA SER A 227 16.96 27.96 -19.75
C SER A 227 17.16 28.21 -21.24
#